data_AF-A0A7C3XUC4-F1
#
_entry.id   AF-A0A7C3XUC4-F1
#
_cell.length_a   1.000
_cell.length_b   1.000
_cell.length_c   1.000
_cell.angle_alpha   90.00
_cell.angle_beta   90.00
_cell.angle_gamma   90.00
#
_symmetry.space_group_name_H-M   'P 1'
#
loop_
_entity.id
_entity.type
_entity.pdbx_description
1 polymer ?
#
loop_
_entity_poly.entity_id
_entity_poly.type
_entity_poly.pdbx_seq_one_letter_code
_entity_poly.pdbx_strand_id
1 'polypeptide(L)'
;MGILPAGLYRNRDFVGSRCTVASSVKRDIADLLFDPQTSGGLLIATSKHSANQVIEYILAKALCSATIATCSLSDVGHIYIE
;
A
#
# COMPACT_ATOMS: atom_id res chain seq x y z
N MET A 1 14.10 17.48 13.22
CA MET A 1 13.04 16.47 13.05
C MET A 1 11.79 17.18 12.58
N GLY A 2 11.22 16.78 11.43
CA GLY A 2 10.00 17.38 10.90
C GLY A 2 8.76 16.92 11.68
N ILE A 3 7.70 17.71 11.64
CA ILE A 3 6.40 17.35 12.23
C ILE A 3 5.65 16.51 11.19
N LEU A 4 5.42 15.23 11.46
CA LEU A 4 4.50 14.40 10.68
C LEU A 4 3.06 14.61 11.16
N PRO A 5 2.04 14.47 10.28
CA PRO A 5 0.64 14.60 10.66
C PRO A 5 0.25 13.61 11.78
N ALA A 6 -0.58 14.04 12.72
CA ALA A 6 -1.04 13.17 13.81
C ALA A 6 -1.80 11.93 13.31
N GLY A 7 -2.48 12.04 12.17
CA GLY A 7 -3.17 10.92 11.53
C GLY A 7 -2.21 9.82 11.06
N LEU A 8 -1.00 10.18 10.62
CA LEU A 8 0.03 9.22 10.22
C LEU A 8 0.42 8.33 11.40
N TYR A 9 0.67 8.93 12.56
CA TYR A 9 0.99 8.16 13.76
C TYR A 9 -0.14 7.23 14.18
N ARG A 10 -1.40 7.69 14.14
CA ARG A 10 -2.57 6.84 14.45
C ARG A 10 -2.68 5.63 13.52
N ASN A 11 -2.46 5.83 12.22
CA ASN A 11 -2.46 4.73 11.24
C ASN A 11 -1.32 3.74 11.52
N ARG A 12 -0.12 4.25 11.80
CA ARG A 12 1.04 3.42 12.15
C ARG A 12 0.80 2.62 13.42
N ASP A 13 0.23 3.21 14.46
CA ASP A 13 -0.03 2.52 15.72
C ASP A 13 -1.13 1.45 15.54
N PHE A 14 -2.09 1.68 14.64
CA PHE A 14 -3.17 0.73 14.34
C PHE A 14 -2.70 -0.53 13.60
N VAL A 15 -1.91 -0.39 12.52
CA VAL A 15 -1.54 -1.51 11.64
C VAL A 15 -0.06 -1.91 11.71
N GLY A 16 0.80 -1.06 12.28
CA GLY A 16 2.25 -1.24 12.22
C GLY A 16 2.77 -2.51 12.90
N SER A 17 2.05 -3.06 13.88
CA SER A 17 2.37 -4.36 14.49
C SER A 17 2.24 -5.55 13.51
N ARG A 18 1.51 -5.36 12.40
CA ARG A 18 1.35 -6.31 11.30
C ARG A 18 2.25 -5.99 10.11
N CYS A 19 3.18 -5.05 10.25
CA CYS A 19 4.07 -4.63 9.18
C CYS A 19 5.52 -4.99 9.51
N THR A 20 6.24 -5.51 8.53
CA THR A 20 7.70 -5.63 8.56
C THR A 20 8.28 -4.79 7.45
N VAL A 21 9.08 -3.79 7.81
CA VAL A 21 9.76 -2.89 6.87
C VAL A 21 11.18 -3.39 6.66
N ALA A 22 11.55 -3.68 5.42
CA ALA A 22 12.90 -4.09 5.06
C ALA A 22 13.90 -2.97 5.37
N SER A 23 15.11 -3.34 5.77
CA SER A 23 16.17 -2.36 6.11
C SER A 23 16.62 -1.49 4.92
N SER A 24 16.30 -1.91 3.69
CA SER A 24 16.51 -1.16 2.45
C SER A 24 15.56 0.03 2.30
N VAL A 25 14.40 -0.01 2.95
CA VAL A 25 13.36 1.01 2.81
C VAL A 25 13.70 2.20 3.71
N LYS A 26 13.81 3.37 3.10
CA LYS A 26 14.07 4.61 3.84
C LYS A 26 12.89 4.92 4.77
N ARG A 27 13.22 5.51 5.94
CA ARG A 27 12.24 5.83 6.99
C ARG A 27 11.10 6.72 6.48
N ASP A 28 11.41 7.72 5.67
CA ASP A 28 10.44 8.65 5.08
C ASP A 28 9.46 7.95 4.14
N ILE A 29 9.92 7.00 3.33
CA ILE A 29 9.08 6.16 2.47
C ILE A 29 8.20 5.23 3.32
N ALA A 30 8.75 4.62 4.37
CA ALA A 30 7.96 3.78 5.26
C ALA A 30 6.87 4.59 5.99
N ASP A 31 7.21 5.78 6.48
CA ASP A 31 6.24 6.66 7.15
C ASP A 31 5.15 7.15 6.17
N LEU A 32 5.48 7.38 4.90
CA LEU A 32 4.50 7.75 3.84
C LEU A 32 3.39 6.71 3.66
N LEU A 33 3.67 5.42 3.84
CA LEU A 33 2.66 4.36 3.72
C LEU A 33 1.56 4.43 4.79
N PHE A 34 1.79 5.19 5.87
CA PHE A 34 0.80 5.41 6.93
C PHE A 34 0.09 6.77 6.79
N ASP A 35 0.42 7.58 5.78
CA ASP A 35 -0.14 8.91 5.61
C ASP A 35 -1.65 8.88 5.28
N PRO A 36 -2.50 9.65 5.99
CA PRO A 36 -3.93 9.72 5.68
C PRO A 36 -4.21 10.26 4.28
N GLN A 37 -4.99 9.53 3.49
CA GLN A 37 -5.38 9.95 2.14
C GLN A 37 -6.78 10.58 2.15
N THR A 38 -6.88 11.86 1.79
CA THR A 38 -8.17 12.52 1.50
C THR A 38 -8.51 12.31 0.02
N SER A 39 -9.68 11.75 -0.28
CA SER A 39 -10.09 11.44 -1.67
C SER A 39 -9.07 10.58 -2.42
N GLY A 40 -8.54 9.55 -1.74
CA GLY A 40 -7.56 8.64 -2.30
C GLY A 40 -8.08 7.82 -3.49
N GLY A 41 -7.17 7.05 -4.10
CA GLY A 41 -7.50 6.14 -5.19
C GLY A 41 -8.19 4.85 -4.73
N LEU A 42 -8.43 3.96 -5.70
CA LEU A 42 -8.94 2.62 -5.44
C LEU A 42 -7.78 1.62 -5.25
N LEU A 43 -7.90 0.75 -4.25
CA LEU A 43 -7.05 -0.43 -4.09
C LEU A 43 -7.84 -1.68 -4.49
N ILE A 44 -7.35 -2.41 -5.47
CA ILE A 44 -8.06 -3.56 -6.06
C ILE A 44 -7.16 -4.79 -5.99
N ALA A 45 -7.70 -5.90 -5.45
CA ALA A 45 -7.07 -7.21 -5.51
C ALA A 45 -7.72 -8.03 -6.64
N THR A 46 -6.91 -8.72 -7.43
CA THR A 46 -7.37 -9.57 -8.53
C THR A 46 -6.49 -10.81 -8.63
N SER A 47 -6.99 -11.83 -9.33
CA SER A 47 -6.19 -13.02 -9.60
C SER A 47 -5.00 -12.67 -10.50
N LYS A 48 -3.90 -13.43 -10.39
CA LYS A 48 -2.74 -13.27 -11.29
C LYS A 48 -3.12 -13.40 -12.76
N HIS A 49 -4.11 -14.22 -13.09
CA HIS A 49 -4.58 -14.43 -14.45
C HIS A 49 -5.32 -13.20 -15.01
N SER A 50 -6.05 -12.48 -14.16
CA SER A 50 -6.87 -11.33 -14.55
C SER A 50 -6.16 -9.98 -14.39
N ALA A 51 -4.97 -9.93 -13.75
CA ALA A 51 -4.27 -8.69 -13.45
C ALA A 51 -4.03 -7.80 -14.67
N ASN A 52 -3.52 -8.37 -15.76
CA ASN A 52 -3.25 -7.61 -16.99
C ASN A 52 -4.53 -7.05 -17.62
N GLN A 53 -5.60 -7.84 -17.66
CA GLN A 53 -6.89 -7.40 -18.21
C GLN A 53 -7.48 -6.22 -17.41
N VAL A 54 -7.35 -6.26 -16.07
CA VAL A 54 -7.80 -5.16 -15.20
C VAL A 54 -6.98 -3.89 -15.46
N ILE A 55 -5.66 -4.01 -15.57
CA ILE A 55 -4.77 -2.87 -15.85
C ILE A 55 -5.11 -2.25 -17.21
N GLU A 56 -5.25 -3.07 -18.25
CA GLU A 56 -5.61 -2.62 -19.60
C GLU A 56 -6.97 -1.90 -19.61
N TYR A 57 -7.97 -2.46 -18.91
CA TYR A 57 -9.28 -1.83 -18.78
C TYR A 57 -9.21 -0.45 -18.11
N ILE A 58 -8.42 -0.30 -17.05
CA ILE A 58 -8.24 0.97 -16.34
C ILE A 58 -7.50 2.00 -17.21
N LEU A 59 -6.42 1.58 -17.87
CA LEU A 59 -5.65 2.43 -18.78
C LEU A 59 -6.49 2.93 -19.97
N ALA A 60 -7.38 2.08 -20.51
CA ALA A 60 -8.32 2.46 -21.56
C ALA A 60 -9.33 3.55 -21.13
N LYS A 61 -9.48 3.78 -19.82
CA LYS A 61 -10.29 4.87 -19.24
C LYS A 61 -9.48 6.12 -18.90
N ALA A 62 -8.21 6.18 -19.32
CA ALA A 62 -7.26 7.26 -18.99
C ALA A 62 -7.04 7.46 -17.48
N LEU A 63 -7.16 6.39 -16.70
CA LEU A 63 -6.88 6.38 -15.27
C LEU A 63 -5.48 5.83 -15.00
N CYS A 64 -4.74 6.47 -14.10
CA CYS A 64 -3.45 5.97 -13.63
C CYS A 64 -3.65 4.68 -12.81
N SER A 65 -2.83 3.67 -13.05
CA SER A 65 -2.81 2.44 -12.27
C SER A 65 -1.38 1.98 -12.02
N ALA A 66 -1.17 1.24 -10.93
CA ALA A 66 0.11 0.64 -10.59
C ALA A 66 -0.13 -0.70 -9.89
N THR A 67 0.70 -1.70 -10.21
CA THR A 67 0.79 -2.91 -9.39
C THR A 67 1.74 -2.62 -8.24
N ILE A 68 1.22 -2.58 -7.01
CA ILE A 68 1.99 -2.16 -5.83
C ILE A 68 2.29 -3.30 -4.85
N ALA A 69 1.67 -4.46 -5.02
CA ALA A 69 1.83 -5.59 -4.10
C ALA A 69 1.43 -6.92 -4.75
N THR A 70 1.84 -8.01 -4.11
CA THR A 70 1.29 -9.35 -4.32
C THR A 70 0.71 -9.87 -3.01
N CYS A 71 -0.27 -10.77 -3.09
CA CYS A 71 -0.88 -11.38 -1.91
C CYS A 71 -0.77 -12.90 -2.02
N SER A 72 -0.39 -13.54 -0.92
CA SER A 72 -0.46 -14.99 -0.73
C SER A 72 -1.41 -15.31 0.43
N LEU A 73 -1.94 -16.53 0.44
CA LEU A 73 -2.75 -16.99 1.55
C LEU A 73 -1.87 -17.15 2.79
N SER A 74 -2.34 -16.65 3.93
CA SER A 74 -1.68 -16.78 5.23
C SER A 74 -2.74 -16.84 6.33
N ASP A 75 -2.48 -17.64 7.36
CA ASP A 75 -3.32 -17.71 8.57
C ASP A 75 -3.19 -16.45 9.43
N VAL A 76 -2.08 -15.72 9.25
CA VAL A 76 -1.77 -14.46 9.95
C VAL A 76 -1.70 -13.35 8.91
N GLY A 77 -2.62 -12.37 8.99
CA GLY A 77 -2.60 -11.20 8.11
C GLY A 77 -1.39 -10.31 8.44
N HIS A 78 -0.41 -10.28 7.54
CA HIS A 78 0.85 -9.56 7.70
C HIS A 78 1.27 -8.87 6.40
N ILE A 79 1.93 -7.72 6.52
CA ILE A 79 2.36 -6.87 5.40
C ILE A 79 3.88 -6.76 5.43
N TYR A 80 4.52 -7.09 4.31
CA TYR A 80 5.95 -6.87 4.11
C TYR A 80 6.13 -5.65 3.20
N ILE A 81 6.96 -4.72 3.62
CA ILE A 81 7.29 -3.48 2.90
C ILE A 81 8.76 -3.59 2.49
N GLU A 82 9.01 -3.70 1.19
CA GLU A 82 10.32 -3.99 0.60
C GLU A 82 10.82 -2.93 -0.38
#